data_AF-A0A2M7C170-F1
#
_entry.id   AF-A0A2M7C170-F1
#
_cell.length_a   1.000
_cell.length_b   1.000
_cell.length_c   1.000
_cell.angle_alpha   90.00
_cell.angle_beta   90.00
_cell.angle_gamma   90.00
#
_symmetry.space_group_name_H-M   'P 1'
#
loop_
_entity.id
_entity.type
_entity.pdbx_description
1 polymer ?
#
loop_
_entity_poly.entity_id
_entity_poly.type
_entity_poly.pdbx_seq_one_letter_code
_entity_poly.pdbx_strand_id
1 'polypeptide(L)'
;MKRIGKWKDRLAAYVDGTSGEKLDQGVICRDDQCTLGKWIYGEGLAQTGNLPTFHQVKAKHAEFHVNAGQVVEAVQSGHQDNAHKMLHEGSFAKSSRDV
;
A
#
# COMPACT_ATOMS: atom_id res chain seq x y z
N MET A 1 0.80 8.06 13.41
CA MET A 1 0.27 6.68 13.28
C MET A 1 -0.56 6.60 11.99
N LYS A 2 -0.02 6.02 10.91
CA LYS A 2 -0.70 5.95 9.60
C LYS A 2 -1.54 4.66 9.55
N ARG A 3 -2.87 4.80 9.47
CA ARG A 3 -3.86 3.71 9.36
C ARG A 3 -4.10 3.37 7.88
N ILE A 4 -4.38 2.10 7.58
CA ILE A 4 -4.57 1.61 6.21
C ILE A 4 -5.70 2.32 5.46
N GLY A 5 -6.85 2.56 6.10
CA GLY A 5 -7.93 3.31 5.44
C GLY A 5 -7.54 4.72 4.95
N LYS A 6 -6.53 5.37 5.57
CA LYS A 6 -6.05 6.70 5.16
C LYS A 6 -5.01 6.64 4.03
N TRP A 7 -4.50 5.47 3.67
CA TRP A 7 -3.47 5.37 2.63
C TRP A 7 -4.12 5.55 1.24
N LYS A 8 -5.34 5.03 1.03
CA LYS A 8 -6.02 5.07 -0.28
C LYS A 8 -6.37 6.49 -0.69
N ASP A 9 -6.99 7.24 0.22
CA ASP A 9 -7.37 8.63 -0.03
C ASP A 9 -6.15 9.52 -0.25
N ARG A 10 -5.05 9.27 0.48
CA ARG A 10 -3.78 10.00 0.29
C ARG A 10 -3.14 9.71 -1.06
N LEU A 11 -3.17 8.46 -1.49
CA LEU A 11 -2.64 8.07 -2.80
C LEU A 11 -3.51 8.62 -3.93
N ALA A 12 -4.84 8.59 -3.79
CA ALA A 12 -5.76 9.21 -4.74
C ALA A 12 -5.48 10.71 -4.88
N ALA A 13 -5.42 11.44 -3.76
CA ALA A 13 -5.11 12.88 -3.78
C ALA A 13 -3.72 13.19 -4.36
N TYR A 14 -2.74 12.29 -4.18
CA TYR A 14 -1.42 12.40 -4.79
C TYR A 14 -1.47 12.22 -6.31
N VAL A 15 -2.17 11.19 -6.81
CA VAL A 15 -2.39 10.96 -8.24
C VAL A 15 -3.15 12.13 -8.86
N ASP A 16 -4.22 12.60 -8.22
CA ASP A 16 -5.04 13.72 -8.69
C ASP A 16 -4.30 15.08 -8.66
N GLY A 17 -3.07 15.14 -8.12
CA GLY A 17 -2.30 16.37 -7.97
C GLY A 17 -2.90 17.38 -6.98
N THR A 18 -3.89 16.95 -6.18
CA THR A 18 -4.56 17.80 -5.18
C THR A 18 -3.85 17.79 -3.82
N SER A 19 -2.90 16.86 -3.64
CA SER A 19 -2.04 16.78 -2.46
C SER A 19 -0.69 17.45 -2.72
N GLY A 20 -0.22 18.28 -1.78
CA GLY A 20 1.17 18.76 -1.74
C GLY A 20 2.16 17.76 -1.14
N GLU A 21 1.70 16.57 -0.74
CA GLU A 21 2.55 15.53 -0.18
C GLU A 21 3.52 14.98 -1.25
N LYS A 22 4.81 14.88 -0.92
CA LYS A 22 5.79 14.17 -1.75
C LYS A 22 5.87 12.72 -1.27
N LEU A 23 5.17 11.83 -1.95
CA LEU A 23 5.28 10.39 -1.69
C LEU A 23 6.60 9.87 -2.25
N ASP A 24 7.29 9.04 -1.46
CA ASP A 24 8.51 8.34 -1.84
C ASP A 24 8.16 6.87 -2.07
N GLN A 25 8.36 6.38 -3.30
CA GLN A 25 8.10 5.00 -3.68
C GLN A 25 8.86 4.01 -2.79
N GLY A 26 10.12 4.29 -2.44
CA GLY A 26 10.96 3.44 -1.60
C GLY A 26 10.48 3.35 -0.15
N VAL A 27 9.67 4.32 0.30
CA VAL A 27 8.99 4.27 1.60
C VAL A 27 7.62 3.61 1.48
N ILE A 28 6.88 3.89 0.40
CA ILE A 28 5.52 3.41 0.22
C ILE A 28 5.46 1.91 -0.05
N CYS A 29 6.45 1.35 -0.76
CA CYS A 29 6.54 -0.08 -1.03
C CYS A 29 6.85 -0.92 0.22
N ARG A 30 7.27 -0.29 1.32
CA ARG A 30 7.59 -0.98 2.57
C ARG A 30 6.34 -1.30 3.37
N ASP A 31 6.09 -2.58 3.52
CA ASP A 31 4.97 -3.15 4.25
C ASP A 31 5.26 -3.35 5.76
N ASP A 32 6.39 -2.84 6.26
CA ASP A 32 6.77 -2.88 7.67
C ASP A 32 6.66 -1.52 8.37
N GLN A 33 6.36 -0.44 7.63
CA GLN A 33 6.35 0.92 8.16
C GLN A 33 4.97 1.40 8.65
N CYS A 34 3.89 0.80 8.14
CA CYS A 34 2.54 1.18 8.53
C CYS A 34 2.16 0.56 9.90
N THR A 35 1.06 1.01 10.50
CA THR A 35 0.63 0.51 11.83
C THR A 35 0.37 -1.01 11.80
N LEU A 36 -0.30 -1.51 10.76
CA LEU A 36 -0.55 -2.95 10.60
C LEU A 36 0.76 -3.70 10.31
N GLY A 37 1.59 -3.19 9.41
CA GLY A 37 2.92 -3.74 9.12
C GLY A 37 3.78 -3.93 10.36
N LYS A 38 3.89 -2.90 11.21
CA LYS A 38 4.63 -2.98 12.48
C LYS A 38 4.08 -4.07 13.40
N TRP A 39 2.77 -4.27 13.43
CA TRP A 39 2.15 -5.37 14.18
C TRP A 39 2.44 -6.73 13.52
N ILE A 40 2.26 -6.85 12.21
CA ILE A 40 2.55 -8.08 11.44
C ILE A 40 3.99 -8.53 11.66
N TYR A 41 4.97 -7.63 11.53
CA TYR A 41 6.39 -7.97 11.68
C TYR A 41 6.86 -7.99 13.14
N GLY A 42 6.02 -7.59 14.08
CA GLY A 42 6.30 -7.59 15.52
C GLY A 42 5.43 -8.59 16.27
N GLU A 43 4.55 -8.07 17.13
CA GLU A 43 3.70 -8.87 18.03
C GLU A 43 2.82 -9.89 17.30
N GLY A 44 2.27 -9.55 16.14
CA GLY A 44 1.42 -10.45 15.35
C GLY A 44 2.16 -11.71 14.92
N LEU A 45 3.41 -11.57 14.45
CA LEU A 45 4.24 -12.72 14.11
C LEU A 45 4.54 -13.58 15.35
N ALA A 46 4.87 -12.94 16.48
CA ALA A 46 5.18 -13.65 17.71
C ALA A 46 3.98 -14.44 18.27
N GLN A 47 2.78 -13.89 18.19
CA GLN A 47 1.57 -14.47 18.79
C GLN A 47 0.82 -15.42 17.85
N THR A 48 0.85 -15.14 16.54
CA THR A 48 -0.03 -15.80 15.56
C THR A 48 0.70 -16.33 14.32
N GLY A 49 2.03 -16.26 14.30
CA GLY A 49 2.87 -16.69 13.17
C GLY A 49 2.82 -18.19 12.84
N ASN A 50 2.21 -19.03 13.68
CA ASN A 50 1.97 -20.44 13.37
C ASN A 50 0.69 -20.66 12.55
N LEU A 51 -0.18 -19.64 12.41
CA LEU A 51 -1.44 -19.76 11.70
C LEU A 51 -1.21 -19.54 10.19
N PRO A 52 -1.65 -20.47 9.32
CA PRO A 52 -1.56 -20.27 7.86
C PRO A 52 -2.29 -19.00 7.39
N THR A 53 -3.39 -18.65 8.04
CA THR A 53 -4.17 -17.43 7.76
C THR A 53 -3.38 -16.15 8.06
N PHE A 54 -2.49 -16.15 9.06
CA PHE A 54 -1.62 -15.02 9.34
C PHE A 54 -0.69 -14.74 8.17
N HIS A 55 -0.07 -15.78 7.60
CA HIS A 55 0.80 -15.63 6.43
C HIS A 55 0.06 -15.15 5.19
N GLN A 56 -1.21 -15.55 5.01
CA GLN A 56 -2.05 -15.03 3.92
C GLN A 56 -2.29 -13.52 4.08
N VAL A 57 -2.61 -13.05 5.29
CA VAL A 57 -2.78 -11.62 5.57
C VAL A 57 -1.48 -10.85 5.34
N LYS A 58 -0.34 -11.38 5.82
CA LYS A 58 0.98 -10.79 5.59
C LYS A 58 1.29 -10.65 4.10
N ALA A 59 1.02 -11.69 3.30
CA ALA A 59 1.25 -11.67 1.86
C ALA A 59 0.38 -10.63 1.14
N LYS A 60 -0.93 -10.59 1.44
CA LYS A 60 -1.86 -9.58 0.89
C LYS A 60 -1.44 -8.16 1.25
N HIS A 61 -1.01 -7.95 2.50
CA HIS A 61 -0.49 -6.67 2.97
C HIS A 61 0.77 -6.21 2.21
N ALA A 62 1.71 -7.14 1.98
CA ALA A 62 2.92 -6.86 1.21
C ALA A 62 2.58 -6.51 -0.25
N GLU A 63 1.71 -7.28 -0.89
CA GLU A 63 1.24 -7.04 -2.26
C GLU A 63 0.59 -5.65 -2.39
N PHE A 64 -0.25 -5.29 -1.42
CA PHE A 64 -0.88 -3.99 -1.34
C PHE A 64 0.15 -2.84 -1.36
N HIS A 65 1.19 -2.91 -0.52
CA HIS A 65 2.23 -1.88 -0.45
C HIS A 65 3.08 -1.81 -1.72
N VAL A 66 3.46 -2.95 -2.30
CA VAL A 66 4.18 -2.99 -3.59
C VAL A 66 3.38 -2.30 -4.68
N ASN A 67 2.09 -2.64 -4.80
CA ASN A 67 1.22 -2.03 -5.81
C ASN A 67 1.03 -0.53 -5.58
N ALA A 68 0.93 -0.08 -4.32
CA ALA A 68 0.88 1.35 -4.00
C ALA A 68 2.18 2.07 -4.41
N GLY A 69 3.34 1.43 -4.23
CA GLY A 69 4.63 1.95 -4.69
C GLY A 69 4.67 2.12 -6.22
N GLN A 70 4.15 1.15 -6.97
CA GLN A 70 4.08 1.25 -8.43
C GLN A 70 3.18 2.40 -8.92
N VAL A 71 2.09 2.69 -8.21
CA VAL A 71 1.25 3.87 -8.52
C VAL A 71 2.07 5.16 -8.33
N VAL A 72 2.82 5.28 -7.23
CA VAL A 72 3.69 6.44 -6.99
C VAL A 72 4.75 6.58 -8.08
N GLU A 73 5.40 5.48 -8.48
CA GLU A 73 6.39 5.46 -9.55
C GLU A 73 5.79 5.92 -10.90
N ALA A 74 4.55 5.49 -11.21
CA ALA A 74 3.86 5.91 -12.42
C ALA A 74 3.62 7.43 -12.44
N VAL A 75 3.17 8.03 -11.34
CA VAL A 75 3.02 9.49 -11.20
C VAL A 75 4.36 10.20 -11.39
N GLN A 76 5.41 9.72 -10.69
CA GLN A 76 6.75 10.31 -10.73
C GLN A 76 7.41 10.22 -12.11
N SER A 77 7.04 9.21 -12.90
CA SER A 77 7.51 9.02 -14.28
C SER A 77 6.69 9.79 -15.32
N GLY A 78 5.68 10.57 -14.90
CA GLY A 78 4.81 11.34 -15.80
C GLY A 78 3.69 10.51 -16.46
N HIS A 79 3.49 9.25 -16.04
CA HIS A 79 2.46 8.36 -16.59
C HIS A 79 1.12 8.51 -15.83
N GLN A 80 0.55 9.71 -15.84
CA GLN A 80 -0.62 10.07 -15.03
C GLN A 80 -1.85 9.18 -15.33
N ASP A 81 -2.16 8.96 -16.61
CA ASP A 81 -3.31 8.12 -17.02
C ASP A 81 -3.18 6.68 -16.51
N ASN A 82 -1.95 6.13 -16.52
CA ASN A 82 -1.68 4.81 -15.99
C ASN A 82 -1.83 4.79 -14.46
N ALA A 83 -1.34 5.81 -13.76
CA ALA A 83 -1.50 5.93 -12.31
C ALA A 83 -2.99 5.96 -11.92
N HIS A 84 -3.82 6.75 -12.62
CA HIS A 84 -5.27 6.74 -12.43
C HIS A 84 -5.88 5.36 -12.71
N LYS A 85 -5.51 4.73 -13.82
CA LYS A 85 -6.00 3.40 -14.17
C LYS A 85 -5.67 2.40 -13.08
N MET A 86 -4.43 2.36 -12.58
CA MET A 86 -4.02 1.47 -11.50
C MET A 86 -4.81 1.72 -10.21
N LEU A 87 -5.21 2.96 -9.94
CA LEU A 87 -5.95 3.34 -8.74
C LEU A 87 -7.38 2.82 -8.73
N HIS A 88 -8.03 2.79 -9.89
CA HIS A 88 -9.42 2.36 -10.07
C HIS A 88 -9.55 0.92 -10.56
N GLU A 89 -8.55 0.42 -11.28
CA GLU A 89 -8.52 -0.84 -12.00
C GLU A 89 -7.18 -1.56 -11.80
N GLY A 90 -7.13 -2.89 -11.99
CA GLY A 90 -5.88 -3.63 -11.94
C GLY A 90 -5.37 -3.99 -10.53
N SER A 91 -4.06 -4.23 -10.41
CA SER A 91 -3.43 -4.91 -9.26
C SER A 91 -3.60 -4.16 -7.95
N PHE A 92 -3.42 -2.84 -7.98
CA PHE A 92 -3.64 -2.01 -6.81
C PHE A 92 -5.12 -2.00 -6.38
N ALA A 93 -6.05 -1.78 -7.31
CA ALA A 93 -7.49 -1.79 -6.99
C ALA A 93 -7.95 -3.15 -6.42
N LYS A 94 -7.38 -4.26 -6.91
CA LYS A 94 -7.59 -5.61 -6.35
C LYS A 94 -7.02 -5.73 -4.93
N SER A 95 -5.72 -5.54 -4.77
CA SER A 95 -5.03 -5.69 -3.47
C SER A 95 -5.57 -4.74 -2.39
N SER A 96 -6.03 -3.54 -2.76
CA SER A 96 -6.66 -2.58 -1.83
C SER A 96 -7.99 -3.05 -1.21
N ARG A 97 -8.64 -4.07 -1.80
CA ARG A 97 -9.87 -4.69 -1.26
C ARG A 97 -9.58 -5.89 -0.36
N ASP A 98 -8.36 -6.43 -0.47
CA ASP A 98 -7.91 -7.65 0.18
C ASP A 98 -7.22 -7.40 1.53
N VAL A 99 -7.03 -6.12 1.90
CA VAL A 99 -6.31 -5.64 3.11
C VAL A 99 -7.12 -4.58 3.82
#